data_AF-A0A7C7UHR9-F1
#
_entry.id   AF-A0A7C7UHR9-F1
#
_cell.length_a   1.000
_cell.length_b   1.000
_cell.length_c   1.000
_cell.angle_alpha   90.00
_cell.angle_beta   90.00
_cell.angle_gamma   90.00
#
_symmetry.space_group_name_H-M   'P 1'
#
loop_
_entity.id
_entity.type
_entity.pdbx_description
1 polymer ?
#
loop_
_entity_poly.entity_id
_entity_poly.type
_entity_poly.pdbx_seq_one_letter_code
_entity_poly.pdbx_strand_id
1 'polypeptide(L)'
;MIKEIFGRAIQAFVESAYGSPGLTGVCISRQFQPGEERGSETWRNLNAAFLVALCGRSHPRSVEGEKFIKELGNRPGWKEAARFYDTALHIIRDEVEEVGGRGQSFRDNLKAFTRWISNPRNLSDRRSAVERAWKVFFPEGVSLADNDNREAQIGIVRKRRAIDITRLNPSPIKDPAREILFASNVLLTVPGNSSRLSSLNLPEQLKTALDEIEKEPQLYWYDHPIPVGIRTEKNELVYGLKGFDSCVGFEKSRGTIPEEARVARLLSVSVTHEGLQNLARPLVMEMFRGVGRLRHIDVYVWTESETRKLVYEILAPASRHFLDFSEGALLEKIIGVNGEYGRHYSFLRAIATFWHLLFDPSVKATFKIDLDQVFPQEELVRETGVSALEHFKTPLWGAEGVDSNGRKVELGMIAGAVVNKEDIGSSLFIPDVKYPGEHLEADEWIFFSRLPQAVSTEAEMMTRYRGNEFDGIKRCIQRVHVTGGTCGILVKILRKYRPFTPTFIGRAEDQAYLVGVLFHNSGGFLRYVHKDGLIMRHDKEAFAREAIEAAKTGKLVGDLVRLVLFTYYAGHYPGL
;
A
#
# COMPACT_ATOMS: atom_id res chain seq x y z
N MET A 1 -29.82 24.35 6.53
CA MET A 1 -29.76 23.89 7.95
C MET A 1 -28.66 22.86 8.18
N ILE A 2 -28.59 21.72 7.46
CA ILE A 2 -27.55 20.70 7.73
C ILE A 2 -26.12 21.17 7.44
N LYS A 3 -25.90 21.93 6.34
CA LYS A 3 -24.62 22.56 6.01
C LYS A 3 -24.13 23.51 7.12
N GLU A 4 -25.03 24.25 7.76
CA GLU A 4 -24.68 25.15 8.88
C GLU A 4 -24.29 24.37 10.14
N ILE A 5 -24.99 23.26 10.42
CA ILE A 5 -24.65 22.37 11.54
C ILE A 5 -23.27 21.73 11.30
N PHE A 6 -23.01 21.24 10.09
CA PHE A 6 -21.70 20.74 9.70
C PHE A 6 -20.60 21.81 9.85
N GLY A 7 -20.86 23.03 9.39
CA GLY A 7 -19.92 24.15 9.55
C GLY A 7 -19.53 24.42 11.00
N ARG A 8 -20.47 24.29 11.95
CA ARG A 8 -20.16 24.41 13.40
C ARG A 8 -19.30 23.25 13.91
N ALA A 9 -19.53 22.04 13.41
CA ALA A 9 -18.69 20.89 13.76
C ALA A 9 -17.25 21.09 13.26
N ILE A 10 -17.08 21.54 12.02
CA ILE A 10 -15.75 21.86 11.47
C ILE A 10 -15.08 22.98 12.25
N GLN A 11 -15.80 24.05 12.58
CA GLN A 11 -15.27 25.14 13.39
C GLN A 11 -14.68 24.60 14.70
N ALA A 12 -15.43 23.77 15.44
CA ALA A 12 -14.95 23.24 16.72
C ALA A 12 -13.67 22.39 16.60
N PHE A 13 -13.42 21.76 15.45
CA PHE A 13 -12.14 21.07 15.24
C PHE A 13 -10.98 22.05 15.13
N VAL A 14 -11.15 23.13 14.38
CA VAL A 14 -10.04 24.00 13.95
C VAL A 14 -9.90 25.29 14.75
N GLU A 15 -10.89 25.64 15.57
CA GLU A 15 -10.90 26.83 16.41
C GLU A 15 -12.00 26.79 17.49
N SER A 16 -11.66 27.16 18.72
CA SER A 16 -12.64 27.38 19.78
C SER A 16 -13.09 28.85 19.84
N ALA A 17 -14.07 29.15 20.70
CA ALA A 17 -14.43 30.54 21.00
C ALA A 17 -13.17 31.36 21.39
N TYR A 18 -13.10 32.61 20.90
CA TYR A 18 -12.03 33.58 21.19
C TYR A 18 -10.62 33.27 20.61
N GLY A 19 -10.51 32.59 19.45
CA GLY A 19 -9.22 32.45 18.76
C GLY A 19 -8.22 31.55 19.50
N SER A 20 -8.75 30.59 20.27
CA SER A 20 -7.97 29.54 20.93
C SER A 20 -8.01 28.24 20.12
N PRO A 21 -7.08 27.30 20.35
CA PRO A 21 -7.06 26.03 19.64
C PRO A 21 -8.38 25.26 19.75
N GLY A 22 -8.84 24.68 18.63
CA GLY A 22 -9.98 23.77 18.59
C GLY A 22 -9.66 22.39 19.15
N LEU A 23 -10.59 21.45 18.99
CA LEU A 23 -10.47 20.06 19.50
C LEU A 23 -9.20 19.35 18.99
N THR A 24 -8.75 19.66 17.79
CA THR A 24 -7.55 19.05 17.20
C THR A 24 -6.24 19.74 17.63
N GLY A 25 -6.32 20.81 18.43
CA GLY A 25 -5.17 21.63 18.80
C GLY A 25 -4.77 22.66 17.72
N VAL A 26 -5.47 22.69 16.59
CA VAL A 26 -5.27 23.70 15.53
C VAL A 26 -5.97 25.01 15.94
N CYS A 27 -5.35 26.16 15.61
CA CYS A 27 -5.98 27.47 15.69
C CYS A 27 -5.93 28.13 14.31
N ILE A 28 -7.00 27.96 13.54
CA ILE A 28 -7.00 28.29 12.11
C ILE A 28 -6.84 29.78 11.82
N SER A 29 -7.38 30.65 12.68
CA SER A 29 -7.22 32.11 12.52
C SER A 29 -5.77 32.57 12.65
N ARG A 30 -4.92 31.84 13.39
CA ARG A 30 -3.47 32.12 13.44
C ARG A 30 -2.75 31.65 12.18
N GLN A 31 -3.30 30.66 11.49
CA GLN A 31 -2.73 30.09 10.27
C GLN A 31 -3.12 30.86 9.00
N PHE A 32 -4.34 31.40 8.94
CA PHE A 32 -4.81 32.15 7.78
C PHE A 32 -4.32 33.60 7.79
N GLN A 33 -3.15 33.85 7.20
CA GLN A 33 -2.52 35.16 7.05
C GLN A 33 -2.35 35.50 5.56
N PRO A 34 -3.43 35.90 4.85
CA PRO A 34 -3.44 36.04 3.38
C PRO A 34 -2.46 37.08 2.83
N GLY A 35 -1.88 37.95 3.67
CA GLY A 35 -0.82 38.88 3.28
C GLY A 35 0.57 38.24 3.16
N GLU A 36 0.75 36.99 3.60
CA GLU A 36 1.99 36.23 3.44
C GLU A 36 1.95 35.42 2.13
N GLU A 37 2.87 35.70 1.22
CA GLU A 37 2.80 35.21 -0.17
C GLU A 37 4.01 34.34 -0.58
N ARG A 38 4.95 34.04 0.32
CA ARG A 38 6.06 33.13 -0.02
C ARG A 38 5.52 31.71 -0.21
N GLY A 39 6.15 30.90 -1.05
CA GLY A 39 5.61 29.61 -1.51
C GLY A 39 5.00 28.72 -0.40
N SER A 40 5.71 28.49 0.71
CA SER A 40 5.20 27.71 1.85
C SER A 40 4.07 28.40 2.61
N GLU A 41 4.13 29.73 2.74
CA GLU A 41 3.10 30.55 3.37
C GLU A 41 1.80 30.52 2.55
N THR A 42 1.90 30.57 1.23
CA THR A 42 0.75 30.48 0.32
C THR A 42 0.06 29.12 0.42
N TRP A 43 0.81 28.01 0.52
CA TRP A 43 0.22 26.69 0.79
C TRP A 43 -0.48 26.61 2.15
N ARG A 44 0.15 27.14 3.20
CA ARG A 44 -0.46 27.25 4.54
C ARG A 44 -1.76 28.06 4.49
N ASN A 45 -1.77 29.19 3.79
CA ASN A 45 -2.93 30.05 3.61
C ASN A 45 -4.03 29.36 2.81
N LEU A 46 -3.69 28.62 1.75
CA LEU A 46 -4.65 27.86 0.96
C LEU A 46 -5.35 26.79 1.80
N ASN A 47 -4.59 26.02 2.60
CA ASN A 47 -5.14 25.03 3.53
C ASN A 47 -6.04 25.68 4.59
N ALA A 48 -5.59 26.82 5.15
CA ALA A 48 -6.34 27.52 6.17
C ALA A 48 -7.63 28.15 5.63
N ALA A 49 -7.56 28.77 4.44
CA ALA A 49 -8.70 29.32 3.72
C ALA A 49 -9.74 28.24 3.43
N PHE A 50 -9.30 27.03 3.05
CA PHE A 50 -10.19 25.89 2.82
C PHE A 50 -10.96 25.48 4.07
N LEU A 51 -10.27 25.29 5.21
CA LEU A 51 -10.92 24.91 6.46
C LEU A 51 -11.86 26.02 6.99
N VAL A 52 -11.45 27.28 6.87
CA VAL A 52 -12.27 28.46 7.20
C VAL A 52 -13.51 28.54 6.29
N ALA A 53 -13.36 28.26 5.00
CA ALA A 53 -14.48 28.19 4.07
C ALA A 53 -15.44 27.04 4.43
N LEU A 54 -14.93 25.85 4.77
CA LEU A 54 -15.76 24.71 5.19
C LEU A 54 -16.63 24.99 6.42
N CYS A 55 -16.17 25.85 7.34
CA CYS A 55 -16.96 26.28 8.50
C CYS A 55 -18.24 27.06 8.11
N GLY A 56 -18.30 27.60 6.90
CA GLY A 56 -19.40 28.43 6.41
C GLY A 56 -19.65 29.63 7.33
N ARG A 57 -20.93 29.99 7.50
CA ARG A 57 -21.36 31.12 8.36
C ARG A 57 -20.96 31.01 9.84
N SER A 58 -20.46 29.85 10.28
CA SER A 58 -20.00 29.64 11.65
C SER A 58 -18.66 30.34 11.92
N HIS A 59 -17.84 30.57 10.88
CA HIS A 59 -16.56 31.26 11.01
C HIS A 59 -16.62 32.66 10.37
N PRO A 60 -16.18 33.73 11.07
CA PRO A 60 -16.31 35.11 10.60
C PRO A 60 -15.56 35.38 9.28
N ARG A 61 -14.44 34.69 9.06
CA ARG A 61 -13.60 34.82 7.85
C ARG A 61 -13.95 33.85 6.72
N SER A 62 -15.08 33.14 6.79
CA SER A 62 -15.44 32.13 5.77
C SER A 62 -15.50 32.70 4.35
N VAL A 63 -16.13 33.86 4.17
CA VAL A 63 -16.22 34.56 2.87
C VAL A 63 -14.83 35.00 2.37
N GLU A 64 -13.95 35.44 3.28
CA GLU A 64 -12.58 35.81 2.96
C GLU A 64 -11.76 34.59 2.49
N GLY A 65 -11.92 33.44 3.13
CA GLY A 65 -11.30 32.18 2.73
C GLY A 65 -11.75 31.73 1.33
N GLU A 66 -13.05 31.74 1.04
CA GLU A 66 -13.56 31.42 -0.31
C GLU A 66 -13.04 32.38 -1.38
N LYS A 67 -12.99 33.67 -1.05
CA LYS A 67 -12.44 34.70 -1.94
C LYS A 67 -10.96 34.47 -2.21
N PHE A 68 -10.17 34.18 -1.17
CA PHE A 68 -8.74 33.90 -1.30
C PHE A 68 -8.46 32.73 -2.24
N ILE A 69 -9.19 31.62 -2.11
CA ILE A 69 -9.03 30.45 -2.99
C ILE A 69 -9.30 30.84 -4.45
N LYS A 70 -10.39 31.57 -4.72
CA LYS A 70 -10.75 32.01 -6.07
C LYS A 70 -9.72 32.96 -6.68
N GLU A 71 -9.26 33.94 -5.90
CA GLU A 71 -8.25 34.91 -6.34
C GLU A 71 -6.89 34.24 -6.58
N LEU A 72 -6.51 33.30 -5.73
CA LEU A 72 -5.29 32.52 -5.89
C LEU A 72 -5.32 31.70 -7.19
N GLY A 73 -6.49 31.20 -7.60
CA GLY A 73 -6.67 30.49 -8.87
C GLY A 73 -6.40 31.31 -10.13
N ASN A 74 -6.43 32.65 -10.02
CA ASN A 74 -6.07 33.55 -11.11
C ASN A 74 -4.55 33.85 -11.16
N ARG A 75 -3.78 33.43 -10.14
CA ARG A 75 -2.33 33.65 -10.10
C ARG A 75 -1.58 32.56 -10.90
N PRO A 76 -0.56 32.93 -11.69
CA PRO A 76 0.31 31.94 -12.35
C PRO A 76 0.92 30.96 -11.34
N GLY A 77 0.91 29.67 -11.66
CA GLY A 77 1.46 28.61 -10.81
C GLY A 77 0.51 28.06 -9.73
N TRP A 78 -0.64 28.70 -9.47
CA TRP A 78 -1.56 28.28 -8.40
C TRP A 78 -2.94 27.82 -8.87
N LYS A 79 -3.23 27.99 -10.16
CA LYS A 79 -4.53 27.66 -10.79
C LYS A 79 -5.02 26.25 -10.43
N GLU A 80 -4.17 25.25 -10.57
CA GLU A 80 -4.53 23.85 -10.34
C GLU A 80 -4.79 23.55 -8.87
N ALA A 81 -3.92 24.03 -7.99
CA ALA A 81 -4.07 23.89 -6.54
C ALA A 81 -5.35 24.56 -6.04
N ALA A 82 -5.58 25.82 -6.42
CA ALA A 82 -6.79 26.55 -6.05
C ALA A 82 -8.06 25.87 -6.57
N ARG A 83 -8.04 25.39 -7.83
CA ARG A 83 -9.16 24.65 -8.42
C ARG A 83 -9.45 23.35 -7.67
N PHE A 84 -8.41 22.62 -7.25
CA PHE A 84 -8.57 21.41 -6.44
C PHE A 84 -9.32 21.72 -5.14
N TYR A 85 -8.87 22.73 -4.38
CA TYR A 85 -9.52 23.12 -3.12
C TYR A 85 -10.95 23.65 -3.33
N ASP A 86 -11.17 24.48 -4.35
CA ASP A 86 -12.51 24.98 -4.68
C ASP A 86 -13.45 23.83 -5.04
N THR A 87 -13.00 22.88 -5.86
CA THR A 87 -13.79 21.69 -6.21
C THR A 87 -14.11 20.84 -4.99
N ALA A 88 -13.12 20.59 -4.12
CA ALA A 88 -13.30 19.84 -2.89
C ALA A 88 -14.30 20.49 -1.93
N LEU A 89 -14.32 21.83 -1.83
CA LEU A 89 -15.32 22.56 -1.02
C LEU A 89 -16.74 22.25 -1.45
N HIS A 90 -16.99 22.25 -2.77
CA HIS A 90 -18.32 21.98 -3.32
C HIS A 90 -18.71 20.51 -3.09
N ILE A 91 -17.82 19.57 -3.44
CA ILE A 91 -18.07 18.14 -3.27
C ILE A 91 -18.42 17.80 -1.82
N ILE A 92 -17.62 18.25 -0.85
CA ILE A 92 -17.86 17.95 0.58
C ILE A 92 -19.20 18.53 1.04
N ARG A 93 -19.52 19.77 0.64
CA ARG A 93 -20.78 20.41 1.04
C ARG A 93 -21.98 19.67 0.46
N ASP A 94 -21.89 19.22 -0.78
CA ASP A 94 -22.96 18.51 -1.47
C ASP A 94 -23.13 17.10 -0.91
N GLU A 95 -22.04 16.39 -0.61
CA GLU A 95 -22.07 15.10 0.07
C GLU A 95 -22.74 15.20 1.45
N VAL A 96 -22.38 16.20 2.26
CA VAL A 96 -23.01 16.43 3.58
C VAL A 96 -24.51 16.71 3.45
N GLU A 97 -24.94 17.40 2.39
CA GLU A 97 -26.35 17.66 2.13
C GLU A 97 -27.08 16.40 1.65
N GLU A 98 -26.47 15.61 0.77
CA GLU A 98 -27.02 14.36 0.26
C GLU A 98 -27.16 13.31 1.38
N VAL A 99 -26.08 13.05 2.11
CA VAL A 99 -26.05 12.13 3.26
C VAL A 99 -26.97 12.64 4.36
N GLY A 100 -26.98 13.96 4.61
CA GLY A 100 -27.92 14.60 5.51
C GLY A 100 -29.37 14.48 5.05
N GLY A 101 -29.65 14.44 3.76
CA GLY A 101 -31.00 14.26 3.21
C GLY A 101 -31.53 12.84 3.42
N ARG A 102 -30.68 11.84 3.17
CA ARG A 102 -31.05 10.41 3.16
C ARG A 102 -30.83 9.69 4.49
N GLY A 103 -29.84 10.08 5.28
CA GLY A 103 -29.39 9.37 6.48
C GLY A 103 -29.87 9.99 7.79
N GLN A 104 -30.92 9.42 8.39
CA GLN A 104 -31.42 9.87 9.70
C GLN A 104 -30.35 9.79 10.80
N SER A 105 -29.60 8.68 10.85
CA SER A 105 -28.53 8.45 11.82
C SER A 105 -27.43 9.54 11.75
N PHE A 106 -26.93 9.83 10.55
CA PHE A 106 -25.93 10.88 10.35
C PHE A 106 -26.44 12.25 10.82
N ARG A 107 -27.67 12.63 10.44
CA ARG A 107 -28.29 13.89 10.88
C ARG A 107 -28.35 13.99 12.40
N ASP A 108 -28.81 12.94 13.06
CA ASP A 108 -29.04 12.95 14.50
C ASP A 108 -27.72 12.98 15.27
N ASN A 109 -26.73 12.21 14.83
CA ASN A 109 -25.39 12.22 15.40
C ASN A 109 -24.72 13.59 15.21
N LEU A 110 -24.80 14.19 14.02
CA LEU A 110 -24.23 15.51 13.76
C LEU A 110 -24.91 16.61 14.60
N LYS A 111 -26.24 16.56 14.74
CA LYS A 111 -26.98 17.46 15.65
C LYS A 111 -26.64 17.24 17.12
N ALA A 112 -26.43 15.99 17.54
CA ALA A 112 -26.07 15.66 18.91
C ALA A 112 -24.65 16.14 19.23
N PHE A 113 -23.70 15.91 18.32
CA PHE A 113 -22.32 16.36 18.45
C PHE A 113 -22.25 17.89 18.55
N THR A 114 -22.91 18.61 17.65
CA THR A 114 -22.91 20.08 17.65
C THR A 114 -23.59 20.70 18.89
N ARG A 115 -24.68 20.11 19.37
CA ARG A 115 -25.28 20.51 20.66
C ARG A 115 -24.32 20.27 21.82
N TRP A 116 -23.58 19.17 21.80
CA TRP A 116 -22.64 18.82 22.85
C TRP A 116 -21.42 19.75 22.89
N ILE A 117 -20.77 20.02 21.75
CA ILE A 117 -19.61 20.93 21.67
C ILE A 117 -19.95 22.40 21.95
N SER A 118 -21.24 22.77 21.93
CA SER A 118 -21.69 24.12 22.27
C SER A 118 -21.49 24.46 23.76
N ASN A 119 -21.26 23.47 24.63
CA ASN A 119 -20.91 23.69 26.02
C ASN A 119 -19.38 23.60 26.20
N PRO A 120 -18.69 24.70 26.56
CA PRO A 120 -17.23 24.72 26.69
C PRO A 120 -16.68 23.70 27.70
N ARG A 121 -17.45 23.32 28.73
CA ARG A 121 -17.03 22.31 29.71
C ARG A 121 -16.85 20.92 29.10
N ASN A 122 -17.52 20.65 27.98
CA ASN A 122 -17.40 19.38 27.29
C ASN A 122 -16.09 19.26 26.51
N LEU A 123 -15.49 20.39 26.09
CA LEU A 123 -14.30 20.39 25.25
C LEU A 123 -13.04 19.90 25.99
N SER A 124 -13.05 19.86 27.33
CA SER A 124 -11.97 19.27 28.13
C SER A 124 -12.02 17.74 28.19
N ASP A 125 -13.16 17.11 27.88
CA ASP A 125 -13.29 15.65 27.81
C ASP A 125 -12.95 15.14 26.40
N ARG A 126 -11.65 14.94 26.16
CA ARG A 126 -11.14 14.51 24.85
C ARG A 126 -11.72 13.16 24.43
N ARG A 127 -11.89 12.20 25.34
CA ARG A 127 -12.37 10.85 25.02
C ARG A 127 -13.82 10.91 24.52
N SER A 128 -14.70 11.60 25.25
CA SER A 128 -16.09 11.79 24.81
C SER A 128 -16.19 12.60 23.52
N ALA A 129 -15.29 13.59 23.32
CA ALA A 129 -15.26 14.38 22.10
C ALA A 129 -14.93 13.52 20.88
N VAL A 130 -13.91 12.67 20.97
CA VAL A 130 -13.51 11.73 19.90
C VAL A 130 -14.63 10.75 19.60
N GLU A 131 -15.20 10.09 20.62
CA GLU A 131 -16.28 9.13 20.43
C GLU A 131 -17.48 9.76 19.69
N ARG A 132 -17.86 10.98 20.06
CA ARG A 132 -18.98 11.69 19.41
C ARG A 132 -18.64 12.19 18.02
N ALA A 133 -17.40 12.61 17.78
CA ALA A 133 -16.92 12.96 16.44
C ALA A 133 -16.97 11.73 15.52
N TRP A 134 -16.46 10.59 15.98
CA TRP A 134 -16.48 9.33 15.24
C TRP A 134 -17.90 8.82 14.99
N LYS A 135 -18.85 8.96 15.92
CA LYS A 135 -20.28 8.64 15.64
C LYS A 135 -20.84 9.39 14.41
N VAL A 136 -20.24 10.51 14.02
CA VAL A 136 -20.58 11.25 12.80
C VAL A 136 -19.73 10.82 11.61
N PHE A 137 -18.40 10.86 11.77
CA PHE A 137 -17.46 10.79 10.64
C PHE A 137 -16.79 9.42 10.45
N PHE A 138 -16.72 8.60 11.50
CA PHE A 138 -16.17 7.24 11.47
C PHE A 138 -16.91 6.31 12.44
N PRO A 139 -18.20 5.99 12.18
CA PRO A 139 -19.05 5.32 13.16
C PRO A 139 -18.52 3.94 13.58
N GLU A 140 -17.89 3.22 12.65
CA GLU A 140 -17.25 1.92 12.91
C GLU A 140 -16.11 2.03 13.92
N GLY A 141 -15.38 3.16 13.93
CA GLY A 141 -14.28 3.41 14.85
C GLY A 141 -14.69 3.38 16.32
N VAL A 142 -15.94 3.77 16.61
CA VAL A 142 -16.49 3.77 17.97
C VAL A 142 -16.49 2.36 18.55
N SER A 143 -16.95 1.35 17.80
CA SER A 143 -16.96 -0.04 18.27
C SER A 143 -15.58 -0.69 18.26
N LEU A 144 -14.70 -0.24 17.36
CA LEU A 144 -13.37 -0.83 17.22
C LEU A 144 -12.38 -0.34 18.30
N ALA A 145 -12.60 0.85 18.86
CA ALA A 145 -11.78 1.38 19.94
C ALA A 145 -12.18 0.90 21.34
N ASP A 146 -13.26 0.11 21.44
CA ASP A 146 -13.68 -0.48 22.69
C ASP A 146 -12.81 -1.70 23.05
N ASN A 147 -11.82 -1.47 23.90
CA ASN A 147 -10.88 -2.50 24.35
C ASN A 147 -11.55 -3.68 25.04
N ASP A 148 -12.66 -3.45 25.76
CA ASP A 148 -13.36 -4.51 26.50
C ASP A 148 -14.04 -5.51 25.54
N ASN A 149 -14.34 -5.07 24.31
CA ASN A 149 -14.97 -5.87 23.26
C ASN A 149 -14.02 -6.29 22.13
N ARG A 150 -12.71 -6.06 22.27
CA ARG A 150 -11.70 -6.32 21.23
C ARG A 150 -11.75 -7.74 20.66
N GLU A 151 -11.74 -8.77 21.50
CA GLU A 151 -11.80 -10.17 21.06
C GLU A 151 -13.10 -10.50 20.31
N ALA A 152 -14.22 -9.93 20.74
CA ALA A 152 -15.49 -10.10 20.04
C ALA A 152 -15.45 -9.46 18.65
N GLN A 153 -14.87 -8.26 18.51
CA GLN A 153 -14.70 -7.59 17.22
C GLN A 153 -13.78 -8.38 16.28
N ILE A 154 -12.67 -8.89 16.81
CA ILE A 154 -11.76 -9.80 16.08
C ILE A 154 -12.50 -11.06 15.62
N GLY A 155 -13.31 -11.66 16.49
CA GLY A 155 -14.14 -12.82 16.16
C GLY A 155 -15.15 -12.54 15.04
N ILE A 156 -15.78 -11.36 15.04
CA ILE A 156 -16.68 -10.93 13.96
C ILE A 156 -15.93 -10.83 12.62
N VAL A 157 -14.73 -10.25 12.63
CA VAL A 157 -13.89 -10.14 11.42
C VAL A 157 -13.50 -11.53 10.90
N ARG A 158 -13.06 -12.44 11.77
CA ARG A 158 -12.73 -13.84 11.40
C ARG A 158 -13.93 -14.55 10.78
N LYS A 159 -15.12 -14.45 11.38
CA LYS A 159 -16.35 -15.04 10.85
C LYS A 159 -16.73 -14.48 9.48
N ARG A 160 -16.63 -13.16 9.28
CA ARG A 160 -16.88 -12.54 7.97
C ARG A 160 -15.86 -12.99 6.92
N ARG A 161 -14.64 -13.33 7.32
CA ARG A 161 -13.58 -13.82 6.44
C ARG A 161 -13.56 -15.35 6.28
N ALA A 162 -14.45 -16.07 6.96
CA ALA A 162 -14.50 -17.52 6.87
C ALA A 162 -14.85 -17.98 5.44
N ILE A 163 -14.14 -19.01 5.00
CA ILE A 163 -14.37 -19.73 3.76
C ILE A 163 -14.62 -21.20 4.10
N ASP A 164 -15.75 -21.72 3.63
CA ASP A 164 -16.05 -23.14 3.59
C ASP A 164 -15.40 -23.75 2.35
N ILE A 165 -14.38 -24.59 2.53
CA ILE A 165 -13.62 -25.20 1.45
C ILE A 165 -14.46 -26.29 0.80
N THR A 166 -14.68 -26.16 -0.51
CA THR A 166 -15.39 -27.16 -1.31
C THR A 166 -14.41 -28.09 -2.04
N ARG A 167 -13.22 -27.58 -2.39
CA ARG A 167 -12.18 -28.36 -3.05
C ARG A 167 -10.79 -27.78 -2.80
N LEU A 168 -9.90 -28.60 -2.24
CA LEU A 168 -8.47 -28.26 -2.16
C LEU A 168 -7.81 -28.25 -3.54
N ASN A 169 -6.71 -27.51 -3.70
CA ASN A 169 -5.95 -27.50 -4.95
C ASN A 169 -5.41 -28.93 -5.23
N PRO A 170 -5.81 -29.58 -6.34
CA PRO A 170 -5.37 -30.94 -6.65
C PRO A 170 -3.91 -31.01 -7.10
N SER A 171 -3.30 -29.87 -7.44
CA SER A 171 -1.90 -29.77 -7.85
C SER A 171 -1.24 -28.59 -7.11
N PRO A 172 -0.98 -28.74 -5.80
CA PRO A 172 -0.26 -27.73 -5.03
C PRO A 172 1.18 -27.60 -5.52
N ILE A 173 1.84 -26.52 -5.11
CA ILE A 173 3.29 -26.39 -5.25
C ILE A 173 3.95 -27.54 -4.48
N LYS A 174 4.87 -28.24 -5.13
CA LYS A 174 5.65 -29.35 -4.57
C LYS A 174 7.11 -28.95 -4.39
N ASP A 175 7.65 -28.21 -5.35
CA ASP A 175 9.02 -27.72 -5.35
C ASP A 175 9.03 -26.19 -5.46
N PRO A 176 8.94 -25.46 -4.33
CA PRO A 176 8.91 -24.01 -4.33
C PRO A 176 10.15 -23.36 -4.97
N ALA A 177 11.33 -24.00 -4.93
CA ALA A 177 12.55 -23.46 -5.50
C ALA A 177 12.48 -23.37 -7.03
N ARG A 178 11.79 -24.33 -7.66
CA ARG A 178 11.65 -24.43 -9.11
C ARG A 178 10.31 -23.88 -9.62
N GLU A 179 9.24 -24.10 -8.87
CA GLU A 179 7.87 -23.81 -9.32
C GLU A 179 7.41 -22.37 -9.00
N ILE A 180 8.19 -21.58 -8.25
CA ILE A 180 7.87 -20.20 -7.92
C ILE A 180 8.96 -19.26 -8.46
N LEU A 181 8.55 -18.28 -9.27
CA LEU A 181 9.40 -17.14 -9.62
C LEU A 181 9.33 -16.10 -8.50
N PHE A 182 10.39 -15.95 -7.73
CA PHE A 182 10.47 -14.93 -6.69
C PHE A 182 10.89 -13.60 -7.29
N ALA A 183 10.21 -12.52 -6.91
CA ALA A 183 10.46 -11.18 -7.47
C ALA A 183 10.56 -10.08 -6.42
N SER A 184 11.26 -8.99 -6.75
CA SER A 184 11.36 -7.76 -5.96
C SER A 184 11.40 -6.53 -6.84
N ASN A 185 10.93 -5.41 -6.29
CA ASN A 185 11.17 -4.09 -6.87
C ASN A 185 12.45 -3.50 -6.29
N VAL A 186 13.28 -2.95 -7.16
CA VAL A 186 14.40 -2.05 -6.83
C VAL A 186 13.95 -0.67 -7.24
N LEU A 187 13.78 0.24 -6.28
CA LEU A 187 13.33 1.60 -6.53
C LEU A 187 14.56 2.49 -6.40
N LEU A 188 15.01 3.14 -7.47
CA LEU A 188 16.22 3.97 -7.47
C LEU A 188 15.87 5.45 -7.53
N THR A 189 16.60 6.26 -6.77
CA THR A 189 16.53 7.72 -6.85
C THR A 189 17.92 8.35 -6.89
N VAL A 190 17.97 9.65 -7.16
CA VAL A 190 19.20 10.45 -7.16
C VAL A 190 19.91 10.37 -5.79
N PRO A 191 21.21 10.71 -5.72
CA PRO A 191 21.92 10.78 -4.45
C PRO A 191 21.19 11.62 -3.40
N GLY A 192 21.30 11.22 -2.13
CA GLY A 192 20.66 11.94 -1.04
C GLY A 192 21.27 13.33 -0.82
N ASN A 193 20.45 14.30 -0.39
CA ASN A 193 20.81 15.72 -0.19
C ASN A 193 22.06 15.96 0.68
N SER A 194 22.44 15.01 1.53
CA SER A 194 23.63 15.09 2.40
C SER A 194 24.93 14.66 1.71
N SER A 195 24.86 14.05 0.54
CA SER A 195 26.00 13.43 -0.14
C SER A 195 26.49 14.32 -1.27
N ARG A 196 27.76 14.72 -1.23
CA ARG A 196 28.39 15.36 -2.40
C ARG A 196 28.65 14.29 -3.45
N LEU A 197 28.23 14.50 -4.70
CA LEU A 197 28.49 13.59 -5.83
C LEU A 197 29.97 13.15 -5.92
N SER A 198 30.91 14.07 -5.68
CA SER A 198 32.35 13.78 -5.69
C SER A 198 32.78 12.75 -4.65
N SER A 199 32.06 12.64 -3.52
CA SER A 199 32.34 11.70 -2.44
C SER A 199 31.78 10.30 -2.65
N LEU A 200 30.95 10.09 -3.69
CA LEU A 200 30.37 8.79 -3.97
C LEU A 200 31.43 7.84 -4.55
N ASN A 201 31.41 6.59 -4.09
CA ASN A 201 32.27 5.53 -4.65
C ASN A 201 31.65 4.98 -5.95
N LEU A 202 31.63 5.81 -6.98
CA LEU A 202 31.10 5.51 -8.31
C LEU A 202 32.12 5.88 -9.39
N PRO A 203 32.12 5.19 -10.55
CA PRO A 203 32.86 5.62 -11.74
C PRO A 203 32.56 7.08 -12.11
N GLU A 204 33.57 7.85 -12.52
CA GLU A 204 33.41 9.28 -12.88
C GLU A 204 32.37 9.51 -13.98
N GLN A 205 32.28 8.60 -14.96
CA GLN A 205 31.26 8.67 -16.01
C GLN A 205 29.83 8.64 -15.44
N LEU A 206 29.58 7.85 -14.39
CA LEU A 206 28.27 7.80 -13.73
C LEU A 206 28.04 9.07 -12.90
N LYS A 207 29.07 9.60 -12.24
CA LYS A 207 28.96 10.86 -11.48
C LYS A 207 28.59 12.04 -12.37
N THR A 208 29.24 12.17 -13.53
CA THR A 208 28.94 13.25 -14.49
C THR A 208 27.50 13.17 -14.98
N ALA A 209 27.01 11.96 -15.29
CA ALA A 209 25.62 11.80 -15.70
C ALA A 209 24.63 12.13 -14.57
N LEU A 210 24.95 11.75 -13.32
CA LEU A 210 24.10 12.04 -12.16
C LEU A 210 23.99 13.54 -11.85
N ASP A 211 25.04 14.33 -12.09
CA ASP A 211 25.01 15.80 -11.87
C ASP A 211 23.94 16.48 -12.73
N GLU A 212 23.75 16.03 -13.97
CA GLU A 212 22.69 16.56 -14.83
C GLU A 212 21.31 16.03 -14.42
N ILE A 213 21.22 14.77 -14.01
CA ILE A 213 19.97 14.13 -13.61
C ILE A 213 19.41 14.71 -12.31
N GLU A 214 20.25 15.12 -11.36
CA GLU A 214 19.83 15.80 -10.13
C GLU A 214 19.07 17.11 -10.39
N LYS A 215 19.24 17.71 -11.58
CA LYS A 215 18.55 18.93 -12.01
C LYS A 215 17.19 18.63 -12.66
N GLU A 216 16.91 17.38 -13.00
CA GLU A 216 15.64 16.95 -13.59
C GLU A 216 14.51 16.95 -12.56
N PRO A 217 13.26 17.20 -12.98
CA PRO A 217 12.12 17.00 -12.10
C PRO A 217 11.91 15.51 -11.78
N GLN A 218 11.61 15.21 -10.52
CA GLN A 218 11.18 13.88 -10.12
C GLN A 218 9.81 13.55 -10.73
N LEU A 219 9.70 12.41 -11.40
CA LEU A 219 8.47 11.95 -12.05
C LEU A 219 7.63 11.03 -11.17
N TYR A 220 8.26 10.20 -10.32
CA TYR A 220 7.58 9.19 -9.53
C TYR A 220 7.94 9.26 -8.06
N TRP A 221 6.95 9.00 -7.19
CA TRP A 221 7.08 9.09 -5.74
C TRP A 221 6.92 7.70 -5.11
N TYR A 222 8.05 7.08 -4.79
CA TYR A 222 8.11 5.76 -4.17
C TYR A 222 8.25 5.86 -2.64
N ASP A 223 7.86 4.80 -1.94
CA ASP A 223 7.80 4.78 -0.46
C ASP A 223 9.15 4.85 0.23
N HIS A 224 10.18 4.25 -0.37
CA HIS A 224 11.56 4.23 0.13
C HIS A 224 12.53 3.95 -1.03
N PRO A 225 12.66 4.87 -2.00
CA PRO A 225 13.62 4.68 -3.07
C PRO A 225 15.05 4.68 -2.52
N ILE A 226 15.88 3.78 -3.04
CA ILE A 226 17.29 3.61 -2.73
C ILE A 226 18.08 4.75 -3.39
N PRO A 227 18.67 5.67 -2.61
CA PRO A 227 19.50 6.74 -3.16
C PRO A 227 20.76 6.16 -3.78
N VAL A 228 21.11 6.65 -4.97
CA VAL A 228 22.37 6.28 -5.62
C VAL A 228 23.56 6.67 -4.74
N GLY A 229 24.51 5.73 -4.61
CA GLY A 229 25.69 5.92 -3.77
C GLY A 229 25.46 5.71 -2.27
N ILE A 230 24.28 5.22 -1.86
CA ILE A 230 24.06 4.79 -0.48
C ILE A 230 25.05 3.69 -0.09
N ARG A 231 25.53 3.76 1.16
CA ARG A 231 26.44 2.77 1.74
C ARG A 231 25.84 1.37 1.74
N THR A 232 26.68 0.36 1.54
CA THR A 232 26.29 -1.06 1.48
C THR A 232 25.50 -1.52 2.71
N GLU A 233 25.84 -1.07 3.92
CA GLU A 233 25.14 -1.48 5.15
C GLU A 233 23.72 -0.93 5.25
N LYS A 234 23.43 0.16 4.53
CA LYS A 234 22.12 0.81 4.46
C LYS A 234 21.38 0.50 3.15
N ASN A 235 21.94 -0.36 2.31
CA ASN A 235 21.41 -0.63 0.98
C ASN A 235 20.42 -1.81 1.02
N GLU A 236 19.13 -1.51 0.86
CA GLU A 236 18.05 -2.51 0.89
C GLU A 236 18.22 -3.60 -0.18
N LEU A 237 18.71 -3.27 -1.39
CA LEU A 237 19.01 -4.27 -2.42
C LEU A 237 20.02 -5.30 -1.92
N VAL A 238 21.10 -4.83 -1.28
CA VAL A 238 22.12 -5.73 -0.71
C VAL A 238 21.53 -6.57 0.41
N TYR A 239 20.73 -5.95 1.27
CA TYR A 239 20.10 -6.61 2.40
C TYR A 239 19.15 -7.73 1.96
N GLY A 240 18.16 -7.40 1.13
CA GLY A 240 17.13 -8.34 0.69
C GLY A 240 17.71 -9.51 -0.11
N LEU A 241 18.75 -9.28 -0.92
CA LEU A 241 19.42 -10.36 -1.65
C LEU A 241 20.19 -11.31 -0.73
N LYS A 242 20.94 -10.78 0.25
CA LYS A 242 21.62 -11.61 1.26
C LYS A 242 20.64 -12.38 2.12
N GLY A 243 19.54 -11.74 2.53
CA GLY A 243 18.48 -12.38 3.29
C GLY A 243 17.83 -13.53 2.52
N PHE A 244 17.54 -13.33 1.23
CA PHE A 244 16.96 -14.38 0.39
C PHE A 244 17.96 -15.50 0.09
N ASP A 245 19.24 -15.20 -0.18
CA ASP A 245 20.30 -16.21 -0.35
C ASP A 245 20.47 -17.08 0.90
N SER A 246 20.45 -16.45 2.08
CA SER A 246 20.51 -17.14 3.38
C SER A 246 19.28 -18.02 3.62
N CYS A 247 18.09 -17.51 3.26
CA CYS A 247 16.85 -18.27 3.29
C CYS A 247 16.96 -19.55 2.45
N VAL A 248 17.45 -19.46 1.21
CA VAL A 248 17.63 -20.65 0.34
C VAL A 248 18.71 -21.59 0.89
N GLY A 249 19.80 -21.07 1.44
CA GLY A 249 20.81 -21.87 2.13
C GLY A 249 20.24 -22.68 3.30
N PHE A 250 19.36 -22.08 4.10
CA PHE A 250 18.65 -22.76 5.18
C PHE A 250 17.77 -23.90 4.64
N GLU A 251 17.00 -23.66 3.58
CA GLU A 251 16.10 -24.65 2.97
C GLU A 251 16.87 -25.88 2.44
N LYS A 252 18.08 -25.67 1.90
CA LYS A 252 18.99 -26.76 1.52
C LYS A 252 19.46 -27.55 2.72
N SER A 253 19.93 -26.87 3.77
CA SER A 253 20.43 -27.52 4.99
C SER A 253 19.35 -28.35 5.70
N ARG A 254 18.08 -27.94 5.58
CA ARG A 254 16.91 -28.64 6.10
C ARG A 254 16.48 -29.82 5.22
N GLY A 255 16.94 -29.89 3.97
CA GLY A 255 16.51 -30.89 2.99
C GLY A 255 15.14 -30.58 2.37
N THR A 256 14.61 -29.36 2.53
CA THR A 256 13.34 -28.95 1.93
C THR A 256 13.44 -28.82 0.41
N ILE A 257 14.63 -28.45 -0.09
CA ILE A 257 15.01 -28.37 -1.51
C ILE A 257 16.38 -29.05 -1.72
N PRO A 258 16.69 -29.50 -2.95
CA PRO A 258 17.98 -30.16 -3.24
C PRO A 258 19.20 -29.27 -2.98
N GLU A 259 20.34 -29.86 -2.62
CA GLU A 259 21.57 -29.14 -2.30
C GLU A 259 22.14 -28.37 -3.50
N GLU A 260 21.95 -28.90 -4.71
CA GLU A 260 22.36 -28.31 -5.99
C GLU A 260 21.38 -27.24 -6.50
N ALA A 261 20.16 -27.16 -5.95
CA ALA A 261 19.12 -26.28 -6.47
C ALA A 261 19.55 -24.80 -6.41
N ARG A 262 19.24 -24.02 -7.45
CA ARG A 262 19.40 -22.56 -7.42
C ARG A 262 18.04 -21.93 -7.67
N VAL A 263 17.73 -20.89 -6.90
CA VAL A 263 16.41 -20.24 -6.96
C VAL A 263 16.51 -18.96 -7.79
N ALA A 264 15.63 -18.83 -8.78
CA ALA A 264 15.54 -17.63 -9.60
C ALA A 264 14.97 -16.46 -8.79
N ARG A 265 15.65 -15.32 -8.86
CA ARG A 265 15.26 -14.06 -8.23
C ARG A 265 15.21 -12.95 -9.28
N LEU A 266 14.01 -12.50 -9.62
CA LEU A 266 13.80 -11.41 -10.57
C LEU A 266 13.76 -10.05 -9.84
N LEU A 267 14.51 -9.08 -10.36
CA LEU A 267 14.53 -7.71 -9.91
C LEU A 267 13.97 -6.79 -11.00
N SER A 268 12.82 -6.16 -10.75
CA SER A 268 12.34 -5.03 -11.55
C SER A 268 12.97 -3.75 -11.02
N VAL A 269 13.63 -2.98 -11.88
CA VAL A 269 14.33 -1.76 -11.50
C VAL A 269 13.57 -0.55 -12.00
N SER A 270 12.97 0.17 -11.07
CA SER A 270 12.21 1.40 -11.28
C SER A 270 13.07 2.60 -10.88
N VAL A 271 12.88 3.73 -11.54
CA VAL A 271 13.63 4.97 -11.25
C VAL A 271 12.70 6.14 -11.02
N THR A 272 13.09 7.10 -10.19
CA THR A 272 12.26 8.30 -9.92
C THR A 272 12.42 9.42 -10.97
N HIS A 273 13.51 9.42 -11.74
CA HIS A 273 13.83 10.43 -12.76
C HIS A 273 14.01 9.76 -14.13
N GLU A 274 13.73 10.48 -15.21
CA GLU A 274 13.83 9.95 -16.57
C GLU A 274 15.28 9.63 -16.95
N GLY A 275 16.23 10.53 -16.65
CA GLY A 275 17.63 10.32 -16.99
C GLY A 275 18.28 9.12 -16.29
N LEU A 276 17.72 8.66 -15.16
CA LEU A 276 18.17 7.44 -14.48
C LEU A 276 17.86 6.15 -15.26
N GLN A 277 16.93 6.16 -16.22
CA GLN A 277 16.50 4.94 -16.91
C GLN A 277 17.65 4.19 -17.57
N ASN A 278 18.51 4.93 -18.28
CA ASN A 278 19.65 4.35 -18.99
C ASN A 278 20.80 3.98 -18.03
N LEU A 279 20.82 4.54 -16.82
CA LEU A 279 21.83 4.25 -15.80
C LEU A 279 21.40 3.16 -14.81
N ALA A 280 20.12 2.77 -14.80
CA ALA A 280 19.55 1.85 -13.82
C ALA A 280 20.35 0.53 -13.73
N ARG A 281 20.61 -0.12 -14.87
CA ARG A 281 21.38 -1.38 -14.91
C ARG A 281 22.84 -1.17 -14.42
N PRO A 282 23.63 -0.24 -14.97
CA PRO A 282 24.97 0.05 -14.45
C PRO A 282 25.01 0.33 -12.94
N LEU A 283 24.08 1.14 -12.43
CA LEU A 283 24.02 1.51 -11.01
C LEU A 283 23.70 0.31 -10.13
N VAL A 284 22.73 -0.52 -10.53
CA VAL A 284 22.42 -1.77 -9.83
C VAL A 284 23.63 -2.69 -9.82
N MET A 285 24.35 -2.83 -10.93
CA MET A 285 25.56 -3.66 -11.01
C MET A 285 26.69 -3.15 -10.11
N GLU A 286 26.83 -1.84 -9.93
CA GLU A 286 27.75 -1.26 -8.94
C GLU A 286 27.32 -1.59 -7.51
N MET A 287 26.02 -1.47 -7.19
CA MET A 287 25.49 -1.89 -5.88
C MET A 287 25.71 -3.39 -5.62
N PHE A 288 25.63 -4.23 -6.66
CA PHE A 288 25.89 -5.66 -6.61
C PHE A 288 27.31 -6.00 -6.15
N ARG A 289 28.30 -5.15 -6.43
CA ARG A 289 29.68 -5.37 -5.94
C ARG A 289 29.73 -5.42 -4.40
N GLY A 290 28.85 -4.69 -3.72
CA GLY A 290 28.70 -4.73 -2.26
C GLY A 290 27.97 -5.96 -1.70
N VAL A 291 27.30 -6.74 -2.56
CA VAL A 291 26.58 -7.96 -2.14
C VAL A 291 27.55 -9.08 -1.79
N GLY A 292 28.69 -9.17 -2.49
CA GLY A 292 29.58 -10.32 -2.40
C GLY A 292 29.00 -11.53 -3.14
N ARG A 293 29.50 -12.74 -2.83
CA ARG A 293 29.15 -13.97 -3.55
C ARG A 293 27.81 -14.54 -3.07
N LEU A 294 26.77 -14.42 -3.89
CA LEU A 294 25.49 -15.13 -3.73
C LEU A 294 25.65 -16.60 -4.17
N ARG A 295 25.40 -17.55 -3.26
CA ARG A 295 25.71 -18.98 -3.48
C ARG A 295 24.51 -19.79 -3.92
N HIS A 296 23.30 -19.34 -3.61
CA HIS A 296 22.09 -20.14 -3.68
C HIS A 296 21.05 -19.59 -4.67
N ILE A 297 21.22 -18.35 -5.15
CA ILE A 297 20.24 -17.68 -6.01
C ILE A 297 20.83 -17.19 -7.34
N ASP A 298 20.00 -17.22 -8.39
CA ASP A 298 20.28 -16.64 -9.69
C ASP A 298 19.47 -15.35 -9.87
N VAL A 299 20.18 -14.23 -10.04
CA VAL A 299 19.57 -12.90 -10.09
C VAL A 299 19.38 -12.45 -11.54
N TYR A 300 18.15 -12.09 -11.88
CA TYR A 300 17.77 -11.53 -13.18
C TYR A 300 17.31 -10.09 -13.01
N VAL A 301 17.96 -9.15 -13.70
CA VAL A 301 17.66 -7.71 -13.61
C VAL A 301 16.90 -7.25 -14.84
N TRP A 302 15.75 -6.63 -14.63
CA TRP A 302 14.88 -6.03 -15.65
C TRP A 302 14.72 -4.53 -15.41
N THR A 303 15.15 -3.74 -16.39
CA THR A 303 14.90 -2.29 -16.41
C THR A 303 13.80 -1.94 -17.41
N GLU A 304 13.44 -0.66 -17.46
CA GLU A 304 12.49 -0.14 -18.45
C GLU A 304 12.98 -0.40 -19.87
N SER A 305 14.29 -0.33 -20.12
CA SER A 305 14.88 -0.61 -21.43
C SER A 305 14.66 -2.05 -21.88
N GLU A 306 14.83 -3.03 -20.99
CA GLU A 306 14.53 -4.43 -21.33
C GLU A 306 13.02 -4.67 -21.50
N THR A 307 12.21 -3.96 -20.72
CA THR A 307 10.75 -4.09 -20.82
C THR A 307 10.22 -3.49 -22.13
N ARG A 308 10.79 -2.38 -22.58
CA ARG A 308 10.50 -1.80 -23.89
C ARG A 308 10.84 -2.75 -25.02
N LYS A 309 11.98 -3.45 -24.96
CA LYS A 309 12.35 -4.49 -25.92
C LYS A 309 11.35 -5.63 -25.92
N LEU A 310 10.95 -6.15 -24.75
CA LEU A 310 9.87 -7.15 -24.66
C LEU A 310 8.60 -6.66 -25.36
N VAL A 311 8.17 -5.43 -25.09
CA VAL A 311 6.96 -4.87 -25.68
C VAL A 311 7.08 -4.76 -27.21
N TYR A 312 8.11 -4.11 -27.74
CA TYR A 312 8.17 -3.79 -29.17
C TYR A 312 8.71 -4.91 -30.05
N GLU A 313 9.59 -5.77 -29.52
CA GLU A 313 10.19 -6.86 -30.30
C GLU A 313 9.38 -8.16 -30.21
N ILE A 314 8.60 -8.35 -29.14
CA ILE A 314 7.85 -9.60 -28.91
C ILE A 314 6.34 -9.34 -28.83
N LEU A 315 5.88 -8.49 -27.91
CA LEU A 315 4.43 -8.39 -27.63
C LEU A 315 3.65 -7.67 -28.72
N ALA A 316 4.16 -6.55 -29.25
CA ALA A 316 3.47 -5.79 -30.30
C ALA A 316 3.43 -6.55 -31.65
N PRO A 317 4.49 -7.27 -32.08
CA PRO A 317 4.37 -8.18 -33.21
C PRO A 317 3.37 -9.32 -32.96
N ALA A 318 3.40 -9.93 -31.77
CA ALA A 318 2.48 -11.01 -31.42
C ALA A 318 1.02 -10.51 -31.35
N SER A 319 0.76 -9.34 -30.78
CA SER A 319 -0.59 -8.77 -30.69
C SER A 319 -1.15 -8.44 -32.06
N ARG A 320 -0.32 -7.93 -32.99
CA ARG A 320 -0.73 -7.71 -34.38
C ARG A 320 -1.07 -9.02 -35.08
N HIS A 321 -0.26 -10.05 -34.89
CA HIS A 321 -0.44 -11.32 -35.59
C HIS A 321 -1.61 -12.14 -35.04
N PHE A 322 -1.77 -12.21 -33.71
CA PHE A 322 -2.72 -13.12 -33.07
C PHE A 322 -4.03 -12.45 -32.61
N LEU A 323 -4.03 -11.13 -32.40
CA LEU A 323 -5.18 -10.40 -31.82
C LEU A 323 -5.67 -9.25 -32.69
N ASP A 324 -5.09 -9.04 -33.88
CA ASP A 324 -5.35 -7.88 -34.75
C ASP A 324 -5.23 -6.54 -33.99
N PHE A 325 -4.28 -6.46 -33.06
CA PHE A 325 -4.08 -5.31 -32.17
C PHE A 325 -2.71 -4.68 -32.42
N SER A 326 -2.70 -3.44 -32.91
CA SER A 326 -1.51 -2.73 -33.39
C SER A 326 -1.02 -1.58 -32.48
N GLU A 327 -1.60 -1.41 -31.29
CA GLU A 327 -1.28 -0.30 -30.38
C GLU A 327 -0.11 -0.63 -29.43
N GLY A 328 1.10 -0.78 -29.98
CA GLY A 328 2.31 -1.05 -29.20
C GLY A 328 2.60 0.00 -28.12
N ALA A 329 2.28 1.28 -28.40
CA ALA A 329 2.41 2.36 -27.43
C ALA A 329 1.45 2.22 -26.23
N LEU A 330 0.26 1.62 -26.44
CA LEU A 330 -0.65 1.32 -25.34
C LEU A 330 -0.12 0.17 -24.49
N LEU A 331 0.49 -0.85 -25.10
CA LEU A 331 1.15 -1.94 -24.37
C LEU A 331 2.29 -1.43 -23.50
N GLU A 332 3.11 -0.50 -24.00
CA GLU A 332 4.18 0.12 -23.19
C GLU A 332 3.58 0.83 -21.97
N LYS A 333 2.49 1.57 -22.12
CA LYS A 333 1.82 2.23 -20.97
C LYS A 333 1.31 1.24 -19.91
N ILE A 334 1.05 -0.01 -20.26
CA ILE A 334 0.50 -1.05 -19.37
C ILE A 334 1.61 -1.93 -18.78
N ILE A 335 2.61 -2.30 -19.57
CA ILE A 335 3.67 -3.24 -19.21
C ILE A 335 4.98 -2.47 -19.10
N GLY A 336 5.42 -2.24 -17.86
CA GLY A 336 6.65 -1.52 -17.57
C GLY A 336 7.05 -1.61 -16.10
N VAL A 337 8.30 -1.24 -15.83
CA VAL A 337 8.85 -1.18 -14.47
C VAL A 337 8.96 0.25 -13.95
N ASN A 338 8.87 1.27 -14.79
CA ASN A 338 8.70 2.66 -14.35
C ASN A 338 7.22 3.04 -14.27
N GLY A 339 6.87 4.12 -13.55
CA GLY A 339 5.47 4.53 -13.37
C GLY A 339 4.99 4.44 -11.92
N GLU A 340 3.67 4.54 -11.75
CA GLU A 340 3.00 4.21 -10.50
C GLU A 340 3.04 2.70 -10.22
N TYR A 341 2.87 2.31 -8.96
CA TYR A 341 2.97 0.91 -8.51
C TYR A 341 2.04 -0.05 -9.27
N GLY A 342 0.87 0.40 -9.75
CA GLY A 342 -0.03 -0.42 -10.56
C GLY A 342 0.58 -0.92 -11.87
N ARG A 343 1.41 -0.10 -12.55
CA ARG A 343 2.13 -0.52 -13.77
C ARG A 343 3.19 -1.58 -13.44
N HIS A 344 3.93 -1.38 -12.35
CA HIS A 344 5.01 -2.29 -11.94
C HIS A 344 4.46 -3.63 -11.48
N TYR A 345 3.37 -3.61 -10.72
CA TYR A 345 2.69 -4.81 -10.25
C TYR A 345 2.19 -5.65 -11.41
N SER A 346 1.59 -4.98 -12.40
CA SER A 346 1.15 -5.61 -13.64
C SER A 346 2.32 -6.32 -14.35
N PHE A 347 3.48 -5.66 -14.47
CA PHE A 347 4.69 -6.27 -15.02
C PHE A 347 5.14 -7.50 -14.20
N LEU A 348 5.28 -7.36 -12.88
CA LEU A 348 5.75 -8.44 -12.00
C LEU A 348 4.86 -9.69 -12.02
N ARG A 349 3.56 -9.52 -12.29
CA ARG A 349 2.66 -10.65 -12.52
C ARG A 349 2.81 -11.21 -13.93
N ALA A 350 2.80 -10.33 -14.94
CA ALA A 350 2.89 -10.72 -16.35
C ALA A 350 4.17 -11.51 -16.67
N ILE A 351 5.32 -11.10 -16.12
CA ILE A 351 6.60 -11.74 -16.39
C ILE A 351 6.64 -13.22 -16.00
N ALA A 352 5.90 -13.62 -14.96
CA ALA A 352 5.79 -15.03 -14.57
C ALA A 352 5.07 -15.89 -15.62
N THR A 353 4.12 -15.29 -16.35
CA THR A 353 3.44 -15.98 -17.46
C THR A 353 4.39 -16.20 -18.64
N PHE A 354 5.23 -15.22 -18.96
CA PHE A 354 6.26 -15.37 -19.99
C PHE A 354 7.34 -16.34 -19.56
N TRP A 355 7.76 -16.30 -18.30
CA TRP A 355 8.71 -17.26 -17.74
C TRP A 355 8.24 -18.69 -17.91
N HIS A 356 6.99 -18.96 -17.53
CA HIS A 356 6.37 -20.27 -17.70
C HIS A 356 6.32 -20.72 -19.17
N LEU A 357 6.06 -19.82 -20.12
CA LEU A 357 5.91 -20.20 -21.54
C LEU A 357 7.25 -20.36 -22.27
N LEU A 358 8.22 -19.49 -21.96
CA LEU A 358 9.40 -19.30 -22.79
C LEU A 358 10.68 -19.85 -22.15
N PHE A 359 10.72 -19.99 -20.82
CA PHE A 359 11.95 -20.32 -20.10
C PHE A 359 11.82 -21.63 -19.31
N ASP A 360 10.81 -21.75 -18.45
CA ASP A 360 10.62 -22.95 -17.64
C ASP A 360 9.13 -23.23 -17.34
N PRO A 361 8.50 -24.23 -18.00
CA PRO A 361 7.10 -24.57 -17.79
C PRO A 361 6.80 -25.16 -16.42
N SER A 362 7.81 -25.47 -15.61
CA SER A 362 7.61 -25.88 -14.22
C SER A 362 7.22 -24.71 -13.31
N VAL A 363 7.50 -23.46 -13.69
CA VAL A 363 7.06 -22.28 -12.92
C VAL A 363 5.53 -22.21 -12.92
N LYS A 364 4.92 -22.39 -11.76
CA LYS A 364 3.47 -22.38 -11.55
C LYS A 364 2.97 -21.12 -10.86
N ALA A 365 3.87 -20.34 -10.24
CA ALA A 365 3.50 -19.16 -9.47
C ALA A 365 4.57 -18.07 -9.49
N THR A 366 4.19 -16.88 -9.05
CA THR A 366 5.10 -15.78 -8.70
C THR A 366 4.82 -15.30 -7.30
N PHE A 367 5.86 -14.90 -6.58
CA PHE A 367 5.77 -14.35 -5.22
C PHE A 367 6.69 -13.14 -5.08
N LYS A 368 6.12 -11.99 -4.69
CA LYS A 368 6.88 -10.76 -4.42
C LYS A 368 7.37 -10.79 -2.98
N ILE A 369 8.60 -10.32 -2.78
CA ILE A 369 9.23 -10.09 -1.47
C ILE A 369 9.86 -8.69 -1.56
N ASP A 370 9.51 -7.77 -0.67
CA ASP A 370 10.19 -6.47 -0.62
C ASP A 370 11.62 -6.61 -0.10
N LEU A 371 12.51 -5.70 -0.49
CA LEU A 371 13.95 -5.83 -0.23
C LEU A 371 14.32 -5.55 1.24
N ASP A 372 13.42 -4.93 2.00
CA ASP A 372 13.50 -4.70 3.44
C ASP A 372 12.82 -5.83 4.26
N GLN A 373 12.37 -6.89 3.59
CA GLN A 373 11.73 -8.06 4.19
C GLN A 373 12.58 -9.31 4.01
N VAL A 374 12.61 -10.14 5.05
CA VAL A 374 13.31 -11.43 5.03
C VAL A 374 12.46 -12.52 5.68
N PHE A 375 12.71 -13.78 5.31
CA PHE A 375 12.11 -14.91 6.00
C PHE A 375 12.90 -15.26 7.28
N PRO A 376 12.29 -15.18 8.47
CA PRO A 376 12.94 -15.54 9.72
C PRO A 376 12.87 -17.07 9.91
N GLN A 377 13.75 -17.79 9.20
CA GLN A 377 13.65 -19.24 9.05
C GLN A 377 13.68 -20.02 10.36
N GLU A 378 14.53 -19.62 11.32
CA GLU A 378 14.65 -20.29 12.60
C GLU A 378 13.37 -20.14 13.43
N GLU A 379 12.84 -18.92 13.48
CA GLU A 379 11.60 -18.60 14.17
C GLU A 379 10.38 -19.28 13.52
N LEU A 380 10.35 -19.34 12.19
CA LEU A 380 9.31 -20.05 11.43
C LEU A 380 9.28 -21.52 11.83
N VAL A 381 10.42 -22.22 11.72
CA VAL A 381 10.50 -23.62 12.10
C VAL A 381 10.16 -23.82 13.59
N ARG A 382 10.62 -22.94 14.48
CA ARG A 382 10.36 -23.04 15.91
C ARG A 382 8.88 -22.90 16.27
N GLU A 383 8.16 -21.95 15.68
CA GLU A 383 6.79 -21.60 16.10
C GLU A 383 5.67 -22.17 15.20
N THR A 384 6.01 -22.54 13.96
CA THR A 384 5.07 -23.12 12.99
C THR A 384 5.38 -24.59 12.69
N GLY A 385 6.62 -25.04 12.91
CA GLY A 385 7.12 -26.38 12.58
C GLY A 385 7.66 -26.51 11.15
N VAL A 386 7.49 -25.50 10.31
CA VAL A 386 7.85 -25.54 8.89
C VAL A 386 8.60 -24.28 8.44
N SER A 387 9.45 -24.42 7.44
CA SER A 387 10.22 -23.31 6.86
C SER A 387 9.38 -22.46 5.89
N ALA A 388 9.95 -21.33 5.46
CA ALA A 388 9.30 -20.42 4.53
C ALA A 388 8.83 -21.10 3.24
N LEU A 389 9.68 -21.92 2.61
CA LEU A 389 9.31 -22.60 1.37
C LEU A 389 8.27 -23.70 1.60
N GLU A 390 8.30 -24.38 2.74
CA GLU A 390 7.28 -25.38 3.11
C GLU A 390 5.88 -24.75 3.22
N HIS A 391 5.77 -23.50 3.68
CA HIS A 391 4.47 -22.80 3.73
C HIS A 391 3.81 -22.66 2.35
N PHE A 392 4.58 -22.54 1.26
CA PHE A 392 4.02 -22.45 -0.10
C PHE A 392 3.47 -23.77 -0.63
N LYS A 393 3.82 -24.91 -0.01
CA LYS A 393 3.33 -26.25 -0.41
C LYS A 393 1.88 -26.52 -0.01
N THR A 394 1.20 -25.55 0.60
CA THR A 394 -0.18 -25.70 1.09
C THR A 394 -1.18 -25.99 -0.05
N PRO A 395 -2.09 -26.97 0.13
CA PRO A 395 -3.16 -27.24 -0.83
C PRO A 395 -4.28 -26.19 -0.80
N LEU A 396 -4.26 -25.26 0.16
CA LEU A 396 -5.20 -24.13 0.17
C LEU A 396 -4.90 -23.11 -0.92
N TRP A 397 -3.64 -22.99 -1.37
CA TRP A 397 -3.30 -22.06 -2.45
C TRP A 397 -3.76 -22.65 -3.78
N GLY A 398 -4.80 -22.03 -4.36
CA GLY A 398 -5.52 -22.52 -5.53
C GLY A 398 -6.73 -23.40 -5.20
N ALA A 399 -7.19 -23.41 -3.94
CA ALA A 399 -8.42 -24.08 -3.53
C ALA A 399 -9.68 -23.27 -3.90
N GLU A 400 -10.83 -23.93 -3.84
CA GLU A 400 -12.15 -23.36 -4.07
C GLU A 400 -13.01 -23.48 -2.81
N GLY A 401 -13.93 -22.53 -2.63
CA GLY A 401 -14.82 -22.51 -1.49
C GLY A 401 -16.00 -21.57 -1.63
N VAL A 402 -16.70 -21.37 -0.52
CA VAL A 402 -17.83 -20.46 -0.38
C VAL A 402 -17.55 -19.50 0.78
N ASP A 403 -17.70 -18.20 0.57
CA ASP A 403 -17.51 -17.21 1.62
C ASP A 403 -18.71 -17.10 2.57
N SER A 404 -18.55 -16.31 3.63
CA SER A 404 -19.59 -16.05 4.64
C SER A 404 -20.90 -15.46 4.09
N ASN A 405 -20.91 -14.92 2.86
CA ASN A 405 -22.09 -14.41 2.18
C ASN A 405 -22.67 -15.41 1.16
N GLY A 406 -22.21 -16.67 1.15
CA GLY A 406 -22.67 -17.70 0.23
C GLY A 406 -22.10 -17.58 -1.18
N ARG A 407 -21.05 -16.77 -1.40
CA ARG A 407 -20.49 -16.53 -2.74
C ARG A 407 -19.33 -17.47 -3.01
N LYS A 408 -19.25 -18.00 -4.23
CA LYS A 408 -18.12 -18.84 -4.67
C LYS A 408 -16.83 -18.03 -4.67
N VAL A 409 -15.77 -18.61 -4.14
CA VAL A 409 -14.42 -18.02 -4.12
C VAL A 409 -13.37 -19.00 -4.63
N GLU A 410 -12.29 -18.44 -5.17
CA GLU A 410 -11.08 -19.18 -5.52
C GLU A 410 -9.88 -18.53 -4.82
N LEU A 411 -9.18 -19.32 -4.01
CA LEU A 411 -8.03 -18.90 -3.21
C LEU A 411 -6.75 -18.90 -4.05
N GLY A 412 -6.80 -18.25 -5.21
CA GLY A 412 -5.73 -18.29 -6.22
C GLY A 412 -4.51 -17.42 -5.92
N MET A 413 -4.64 -16.50 -4.96
CA MET A 413 -3.53 -15.67 -4.47
C MET A 413 -3.13 -16.11 -3.06
N ILE A 414 -1.89 -15.82 -2.65
CA ILE A 414 -1.36 -16.07 -1.30
C ILE A 414 -0.68 -14.82 -0.78
N ALA A 415 -0.78 -14.56 0.51
CA ALA A 415 -0.07 -13.43 1.13
C ALA A 415 0.43 -13.75 2.54
N GLY A 416 1.70 -13.43 2.78
CA GLY A 416 2.39 -13.58 4.05
C GLY A 416 2.19 -12.38 4.97
N ALA A 417 2.14 -12.63 6.28
CA ALA A 417 2.04 -11.58 7.29
C ALA A 417 3.43 -11.06 7.66
N VAL A 418 3.45 -9.97 8.43
CA VAL A 418 4.67 -9.23 8.72
C VAL A 418 4.79 -9.06 10.23
N VAL A 419 5.98 -9.29 10.75
CA VAL A 419 6.37 -8.97 12.13
C VAL A 419 7.55 -8.01 12.11
N ASN A 420 7.58 -7.03 13.01
CA ASN A 420 8.71 -6.11 13.11
C ASN A 420 9.95 -6.81 13.67
N LYS A 421 11.14 -6.35 13.27
CA LYS A 421 12.42 -6.82 13.82
C LYS A 421 12.48 -6.81 15.35
N GLU A 422 11.95 -5.76 15.96
CA GLU A 422 11.96 -5.58 17.42
C GLU A 422 11.03 -6.56 18.14
N ASP A 423 9.94 -6.96 17.49
CA ASP A 423 8.89 -7.79 18.09
C ASP A 423 9.19 -9.29 17.95
N ILE A 424 10.04 -9.68 16.97
CA ILE A 424 10.28 -11.09 16.62
C ILE A 424 10.91 -11.91 17.74
N GLY A 425 11.69 -11.28 18.62
CA GLY A 425 12.31 -11.95 19.77
C GLY A 425 11.27 -12.50 20.76
N SER A 426 10.05 -11.97 20.73
CA SER A 426 8.94 -12.42 21.58
C SER A 426 8.09 -13.50 20.88
N SER A 427 7.63 -13.25 19.65
CA SER A 427 6.93 -14.24 18.82
C SER A 427 6.76 -13.73 17.39
N LEU A 428 6.62 -14.65 16.43
CA LEU A 428 6.16 -14.34 15.07
C LEU A 428 4.74 -13.79 15.01
N PHE A 429 3.90 -14.07 16.02
CA PHE A 429 2.47 -13.77 16.01
C PHE A 429 2.13 -12.42 16.63
N ILE A 430 3.12 -11.53 16.77
CA ILE A 430 2.91 -10.15 17.21
C ILE A 430 2.64 -9.26 15.98
N PRO A 431 1.47 -8.62 15.88
CA PRO A 431 1.14 -7.79 14.73
C PRO A 431 2.07 -6.59 14.60
N ASP A 432 2.55 -6.35 13.38
CA ASP A 432 3.35 -5.18 13.03
C ASP A 432 2.57 -3.87 13.26
N VAL A 433 1.27 -3.89 13.00
CA VAL A 433 0.35 -2.78 13.27
C VAL A 433 -0.30 -2.95 14.63
N LYS A 434 0.25 -2.26 15.62
CA LYS A 434 -0.28 -2.21 16.99
C LYS A 434 -1.52 -1.31 17.07
N TYR A 435 -2.44 -1.64 17.98
CA TYR A 435 -3.57 -0.78 18.31
C TYR A 435 -3.06 0.62 18.67
N PRO A 436 -3.74 1.67 18.21
CA PRO A 436 -3.27 3.02 18.42
C PRO A 436 -3.36 3.43 19.89
N GLY A 437 -2.47 4.34 20.30
CA GLY A 437 -2.48 4.93 21.63
C GLY A 437 -3.55 6.01 21.81
N GLU A 438 -3.53 6.68 22.96
CA GLU A 438 -4.55 7.68 23.34
C GLU A 438 -4.43 9.01 22.57
N HIS A 439 -3.30 9.26 21.92
CA HIS A 439 -3.01 10.53 21.26
C HIS A 439 -3.36 10.44 19.77
N LEU A 440 -4.33 11.27 19.36
CA LEU A 440 -4.78 11.38 17.97
C LEU A 440 -4.22 12.62 17.28
N GLU A 441 -3.75 12.44 16.05
CA GLU A 441 -3.50 13.51 15.09
C GLU A 441 -4.80 14.13 14.58
N ALA A 442 -4.74 15.31 13.96
CA ALA A 442 -5.92 16.10 13.62
C ALA A 442 -6.88 15.39 12.63
N ASP A 443 -6.35 14.67 11.65
CA ASP A 443 -7.11 13.90 10.67
C ASP A 443 -7.76 12.64 11.27
N GLU A 444 -7.15 12.06 12.30
CA GLU A 444 -7.64 10.86 12.99
C GLU A 444 -8.93 11.12 13.79
N TRP A 445 -9.30 12.39 14.04
CA TRP A 445 -10.61 12.78 14.56
C TRP A 445 -11.74 12.54 13.57
N ILE A 446 -11.43 12.59 12.26
CA ILE A 446 -12.40 12.36 11.19
C ILE A 446 -12.39 10.89 10.81
N PHE A 447 -11.20 10.32 10.58
CA PHE A 447 -11.04 8.91 10.23
C PHE A 447 -9.68 8.38 10.69
N PHE A 448 -9.70 7.39 11.58
CA PHE A 448 -8.46 6.80 12.11
C PHE A 448 -8.12 5.49 11.40
N SER A 449 -7.44 5.59 10.26
CA SER A 449 -7.13 4.43 9.39
C SER A 449 -6.35 3.30 10.06
N ARG A 450 -5.50 3.61 11.05
CA ARG A 450 -4.68 2.63 11.78
C ARG A 450 -5.51 1.69 12.65
N LEU A 451 -6.65 2.15 13.20
CA LEU A 451 -7.50 1.34 14.06
C LEU A 451 -8.11 0.11 13.34
N PRO A 452 -8.84 0.26 12.21
CA PRO A 452 -9.35 -0.89 11.47
C PRO A 452 -8.23 -1.75 10.88
N GLN A 453 -7.08 -1.15 10.56
CA GLN A 453 -5.89 -1.90 10.15
C GLN A 453 -5.39 -2.82 11.27
N ALA A 454 -5.23 -2.31 12.50
CA ALA A 454 -4.79 -3.10 13.66
C ALA A 454 -5.74 -4.28 13.95
N VAL A 455 -7.06 -4.02 13.97
CA VAL A 455 -8.09 -5.05 14.16
C VAL A 455 -8.00 -6.12 13.06
N SER A 456 -7.84 -5.69 11.81
CA SER A 456 -7.74 -6.60 10.67
C SER A 456 -6.48 -7.44 10.70
N THR A 457 -5.32 -6.84 10.99
CA THR A 457 -4.03 -7.54 11.08
C THR A 457 -4.07 -8.56 12.20
N GLU A 458 -4.59 -8.20 13.37
CA GLU A 458 -4.70 -9.12 14.50
C GLU A 458 -5.65 -10.30 14.21
N ALA A 459 -6.80 -10.02 13.58
CA ALA A 459 -7.74 -11.06 13.18
C ALA A 459 -7.10 -12.07 12.22
N GLU A 460 -6.27 -11.62 11.29
CA GLU A 460 -5.55 -12.48 10.34
C GLU A 460 -4.37 -13.19 11.01
N MET A 461 -3.36 -12.44 11.48
CA MET A 461 -2.11 -12.99 12.01
C MET A 461 -2.30 -14.00 13.12
N MET A 462 -3.23 -13.74 14.04
CA MET A 462 -3.43 -14.62 15.19
C MET A 462 -4.30 -15.84 14.89
N THR A 463 -4.88 -15.94 13.68
CA THR A 463 -5.65 -17.14 13.31
C THR A 463 -4.71 -18.32 13.03
N ARG A 464 -4.89 -19.41 13.77
CA ARG A 464 -4.11 -20.65 13.61
C ARG A 464 -5.04 -21.80 13.23
N TYR A 465 -4.59 -22.65 12.31
CA TYR A 465 -5.37 -23.82 11.87
C TYR A 465 -5.11 -25.04 12.75
N ARG A 466 -5.29 -24.86 14.06
CA ARG A 466 -5.12 -25.90 15.09
C ARG A 466 -6.40 -26.19 15.86
N GLY A 467 -7.49 -25.47 15.56
CA GLY A 467 -8.76 -25.54 16.29
C GLY A 467 -9.88 -26.18 15.45
N ASN A 468 -11.01 -26.42 16.10
CA ASN A 468 -12.19 -27.02 15.45
C ASN A 468 -12.91 -26.07 14.49
N GLU A 469 -12.77 -24.74 14.66
CA GLU A 469 -13.46 -23.75 13.82
C GLU A 469 -12.77 -23.56 12.46
N PHE A 470 -11.44 -23.49 12.45
CA PHE A 470 -10.61 -23.36 11.26
C PHE A 470 -9.52 -24.43 11.31
N ASP A 471 -9.57 -25.37 10.37
CA ASP A 471 -8.65 -26.52 10.28
C ASP A 471 -7.73 -26.45 9.05
N GLY A 472 -7.93 -25.45 8.18
CA GLY A 472 -7.16 -25.30 6.94
C GLY A 472 -7.44 -26.41 5.91
N ILE A 473 -8.51 -27.19 6.09
CA ILE A 473 -8.91 -28.30 5.21
C ILE A 473 -10.37 -28.12 4.80
N LYS A 474 -11.27 -28.04 5.77
CA LYS A 474 -12.71 -27.80 5.59
C LYS A 474 -13.05 -26.33 5.73
N ARG A 475 -12.37 -25.62 6.62
CA ARG A 475 -12.57 -24.19 6.85
C ARG A 475 -11.26 -23.45 7.02
N CYS A 476 -11.18 -22.29 6.39
CA CYS A 476 -10.08 -21.36 6.56
C CYS A 476 -10.64 -19.92 6.63
N ILE A 477 -9.76 -18.94 6.81
CA ILE A 477 -10.12 -17.54 6.53
C ILE A 477 -9.48 -17.09 5.22
N GLN A 478 -10.12 -16.16 4.53
CA GLN A 478 -9.48 -15.38 3.48
C GLN A 478 -8.68 -14.23 4.07
N ARG A 479 -7.65 -13.80 3.35
CA ARG A 479 -6.88 -12.61 3.71
C ARG A 479 -7.36 -11.41 2.92
N VAL A 480 -7.48 -10.27 3.59
CA VAL A 480 -7.90 -8.99 3.00
C VAL A 480 -6.80 -7.95 3.17
N HIS A 481 -6.13 -7.92 4.32
CA HIS A 481 -5.05 -6.96 4.54
C HIS A 481 -3.71 -7.54 4.11
N VAL A 482 -3.25 -7.11 2.94
CA VAL A 482 -2.04 -7.60 2.30
C VAL A 482 -1.07 -6.45 2.09
N THR A 483 0.18 -6.67 2.49
CA THR A 483 1.29 -5.81 2.11
C THR A 483 1.70 -6.21 0.69
N GLY A 484 1.75 -5.26 -0.25
CA GLY A 484 2.09 -5.55 -1.66
C GLY A 484 3.45 -6.27 -1.82
N GLY A 485 4.32 -6.18 -0.82
CA GLY A 485 5.58 -6.89 -0.71
C GLY A 485 5.54 -8.35 -0.36
N THR A 486 4.42 -8.92 0.09
CA THR A 486 4.38 -10.27 0.66
C THR A 486 3.38 -11.18 -0.05
N CYS A 487 3.14 -10.97 -1.34
CA CYS A 487 2.03 -11.63 -2.03
C CYS A 487 2.39 -12.32 -3.36
N GLY A 488 1.67 -13.40 -3.64
CA GLY A 488 1.85 -14.22 -4.84
C GLY A 488 0.54 -14.66 -5.48
N ILE A 489 0.65 -15.13 -6.72
CA ILE A 489 -0.47 -15.63 -7.52
C ILE A 489 0.00 -16.82 -8.37
N LEU A 490 -0.88 -17.80 -8.56
CA LEU A 490 -0.61 -18.91 -9.49
C LEU A 490 -0.75 -18.42 -10.94
N VAL A 491 0.15 -18.85 -11.82
CA VAL A 491 0.13 -18.50 -13.26
C VAL A 491 -1.20 -18.88 -13.91
N LYS A 492 -1.76 -20.05 -13.54
CA LYS A 492 -3.09 -20.49 -14.03
C LYS A 492 -4.20 -19.49 -13.65
N ILE A 493 -4.12 -18.92 -12.45
CA ILE A 493 -5.10 -17.98 -11.90
C ILE A 493 -4.93 -16.62 -12.57
N LEU A 494 -3.70 -16.16 -12.74
CA LEU A 494 -3.39 -14.92 -13.46
C LEU A 494 -3.94 -14.96 -14.89
N ARG A 495 -3.86 -16.11 -15.57
CA ARG A 495 -4.45 -16.30 -16.91
C ARG A 495 -5.98 -16.37 -16.91
N LYS A 496 -6.60 -16.74 -15.78
CA LYS A 496 -8.06 -16.85 -15.63
C LYS A 496 -8.68 -15.50 -15.29
N TYR A 497 -8.09 -14.79 -14.33
CA TYR A 497 -8.53 -13.48 -13.86
C TYR A 497 -7.63 -12.41 -14.49
N ARG A 498 -8.06 -11.87 -15.64
CA ARG A 498 -7.21 -11.13 -16.60
C ARG A 498 -7.24 -9.58 -16.55
N PRO A 499 -7.43 -8.86 -15.43
CA PRO A 499 -7.16 -7.43 -15.43
C PRO A 499 -5.68 -7.20 -15.18
N PHE A 500 -5.12 -6.21 -15.85
CA PHE A 500 -3.96 -5.52 -15.32
C PHE A 500 -4.40 -4.60 -14.20
N THR A 501 -3.49 -4.33 -13.26
CA THR A 501 -3.77 -3.32 -12.24
C THR A 501 -3.83 -1.95 -12.93
N PRO A 502 -4.82 -1.09 -12.64
CA PRO A 502 -4.88 0.23 -13.24
C PRO A 502 -3.58 0.98 -13.01
N THR A 503 -2.97 1.46 -14.10
CA THR A 503 -1.59 1.98 -14.09
C THR A 503 -1.44 3.33 -13.42
N PHE A 504 -2.54 3.98 -13.06
CA PHE A 504 -2.57 5.23 -12.28
C PHE A 504 -2.63 4.99 -10.76
N ILE A 505 -2.74 3.74 -10.31
CA ILE A 505 -2.77 3.41 -8.88
C ILE A 505 -1.34 3.44 -8.34
N GLY A 506 -1.05 4.45 -7.52
CA GLY A 506 0.24 4.63 -6.86
C GLY A 506 0.43 3.87 -5.54
N ARG A 507 -0.61 3.26 -4.95
CA ARG A 507 -0.48 2.46 -3.71
C ARG A 507 -1.57 1.39 -3.62
N ALA A 508 -1.28 0.28 -2.96
CA ALA A 508 -2.19 -0.88 -2.79
C ALA A 508 -2.62 -1.48 -4.14
N GLU A 509 -1.67 -1.53 -5.05
CA GLU A 509 -1.77 -2.13 -6.38
C GLU A 509 -2.38 -3.54 -6.38
N ASP A 510 -2.10 -4.32 -5.34
CA ASP A 510 -2.56 -5.68 -5.18
C ASP A 510 -4.08 -5.75 -4.84
N GLN A 511 -4.57 -4.78 -4.06
CA GLN A 511 -6.00 -4.61 -3.80
C GLN A 511 -6.72 -4.07 -5.04
N ALA A 512 -6.10 -3.15 -5.78
CA ALA A 512 -6.66 -2.66 -7.03
C ALA A 512 -6.79 -3.77 -8.08
N TYR A 513 -5.83 -4.70 -8.13
CA TYR A 513 -5.96 -5.93 -8.93
C TYR A 513 -7.18 -6.76 -8.52
N LEU A 514 -7.40 -6.97 -7.21
CA LEU A 514 -8.58 -7.70 -6.72
C LEU A 514 -9.90 -6.99 -7.06
N VAL A 515 -9.95 -5.65 -6.97
CA VAL A 515 -11.13 -4.87 -7.40
C VAL A 515 -11.37 -5.06 -8.90
N GLY A 516 -10.30 -5.01 -9.71
CA GLY A 516 -10.39 -5.17 -11.16
C GLY A 516 -10.95 -6.52 -11.63
N VAL A 517 -10.82 -7.57 -10.81
CA VAL A 517 -11.35 -8.91 -11.12
C VAL A 517 -12.72 -9.20 -10.52
N LEU A 518 -13.27 -8.33 -9.66
CA LEU A 518 -14.45 -8.66 -8.84
C LEU A 518 -15.62 -9.16 -9.67
N PHE A 519 -15.89 -8.49 -10.80
CA PHE A 519 -17.04 -8.79 -11.66
C PHE A 519 -16.67 -9.55 -12.93
N HIS A 520 -15.45 -10.09 -12.99
CA HIS A 520 -15.07 -10.95 -14.09
C HIS A 520 -15.89 -12.25 -14.01
N ASN A 521 -16.51 -12.67 -15.13
CA ASN A 521 -17.36 -13.87 -15.18
C ASN A 521 -16.52 -15.17 -15.17
N SER A 522 -15.72 -15.36 -14.12
CA SER A 522 -14.75 -16.44 -13.94
C SER A 522 -15.28 -17.60 -13.07
N GLY A 523 -16.56 -17.58 -12.71
CA GLY A 523 -17.21 -18.63 -11.90
C GLY A 523 -16.99 -18.52 -10.39
N GLY A 524 -16.36 -17.44 -9.90
CA GLY A 524 -16.15 -17.15 -8.48
C GLY A 524 -15.28 -15.91 -8.27
N PHE A 525 -15.18 -15.43 -7.04
CA PHE A 525 -14.34 -14.30 -6.68
C PHE A 525 -12.91 -14.74 -6.33
N LEU A 526 -11.91 -14.09 -6.93
CA LEU A 526 -10.51 -14.30 -6.56
C LEU A 526 -10.23 -13.73 -5.16
N ARG A 527 -9.54 -14.49 -4.32
CA ARG A 527 -9.14 -14.10 -2.97
C ARG A 527 -7.74 -14.57 -2.62
N TYR A 528 -7.16 -13.94 -1.60
CA TYR A 528 -5.95 -14.41 -0.95
C TYR A 528 -6.27 -15.53 0.04
N VAL A 529 -5.53 -16.63 -0.03
CA VAL A 529 -5.44 -17.58 1.07
C VAL A 529 -4.69 -16.94 2.24
N HIS A 530 -5.25 -17.10 3.43
CA HIS A 530 -4.47 -16.98 4.66
C HIS A 530 -3.75 -18.30 4.93
N LYS A 531 -2.42 -18.32 4.77
CA LYS A 531 -1.60 -19.44 5.24
C LYS A 531 -1.06 -19.13 6.62
N ASP A 532 -1.56 -19.82 7.63
CA ASP A 532 -1.11 -19.62 9.00
C ASP A 532 0.41 -19.85 9.11
N GLY A 533 1.09 -18.91 9.77
CA GLY A 533 2.54 -18.94 9.95
C GLY A 533 3.38 -18.53 8.74
N LEU A 534 2.81 -18.25 7.55
CA LEU A 534 3.58 -17.62 6.47
C LEU A 534 3.85 -16.16 6.87
N ILE A 535 4.98 -15.93 7.53
CA ILE A 535 5.33 -14.65 8.16
C ILE A 535 6.74 -14.25 7.72
N MET A 536 6.90 -12.97 7.38
CA MET A 536 8.18 -12.33 7.07
C MET A 536 8.51 -11.32 8.15
N ARG A 537 9.81 -11.11 8.38
CA ARG A 537 10.30 -10.05 9.26
C ARG A 537 10.52 -8.79 8.44
N HIS A 538 10.01 -7.66 8.95
CA HIS A 538 10.22 -6.34 8.36
C HIS A 538 11.30 -5.58 9.13
N ASP A 539 12.36 -5.21 8.41
CA ASP A 539 13.56 -4.61 8.98
C ASP A 539 13.69 -3.13 8.59
N LYS A 540 12.57 -2.43 8.40
CA LYS A 540 12.50 -1.06 7.87
C LYS A 540 13.40 -0.06 8.59
N GLU A 541 13.45 -0.14 9.91
CA GLU A 541 14.22 0.82 10.73
C GLU A 541 15.74 0.65 10.61
N ALA A 542 16.22 -0.46 10.03
CA ALA A 542 17.65 -0.72 9.89
C ALA A 542 18.30 0.06 8.72
N PHE A 543 17.53 0.53 7.73
CA PHE A 543 18.10 0.99 6.46
C PHE A 543 18.16 2.51 6.29
N ALA A 544 17.17 3.29 6.73
CA ALA A 544 17.31 4.76 6.80
C ALA A 544 16.13 5.46 7.49
N ARG A 545 16.28 5.85 8.77
CA ARG A 545 15.35 6.83 9.41
C ARG A 545 15.19 8.10 8.57
N GLU A 546 16.29 8.59 7.98
CA GLU A 546 16.29 9.80 7.14
C GLU A 546 15.45 9.65 5.87
N ALA A 547 15.50 8.50 5.19
CA ALA A 547 14.67 8.25 4.01
C ALA A 547 13.19 8.05 4.38
N ILE A 548 12.92 7.41 5.52
CA ILE A 548 11.56 7.24 6.05
C ILE A 548 10.94 8.60 6.41
N GLU A 549 11.70 9.48 7.07
CA GLU A 549 11.24 10.84 7.38
C GLU A 549 11.02 11.66 6.10
N ALA A 550 11.94 11.59 5.14
CA ALA A 550 11.79 12.27 3.85
C ALA A 550 10.56 11.78 3.06
N ALA A 551 10.21 10.50 3.17
CA ALA A 551 9.06 9.90 2.50
C ALA A 551 7.74 10.04 3.26
N LYS A 552 7.73 10.48 4.53
CA LYS A 552 6.53 10.52 5.40
C LYS A 552 5.38 11.31 4.80
N THR A 553 5.67 12.52 4.29
CA THR A 553 4.67 13.37 3.63
C THR A 553 4.14 12.73 2.35
N GLY A 554 5.03 12.19 1.51
CA GLY A 554 4.66 11.50 0.28
C GLY A 554 3.77 10.28 0.55
N LYS A 555 4.08 9.51 1.59
CA LYS A 555 3.26 8.39 2.05
C LYS A 555 1.85 8.83 2.45
N LEU A 556 1.75 9.87 3.29
CA LEU A 556 0.46 10.40 3.75
C LEU A 556 -0.39 10.87 2.56
N VAL A 557 0.19 11.66 1.65
CA VAL A 557 -0.50 12.13 0.44
C VAL A 557 -0.93 10.95 -0.43
N GLY A 558 -0.04 9.97 -0.64
CA GLY A 558 -0.36 8.77 -1.41
C GLY A 558 -1.49 7.94 -0.79
N ASP A 559 -1.54 7.82 0.55
CA ASP A 559 -2.61 7.12 1.25
C ASP A 559 -3.96 7.84 1.08
N LEU A 560 -3.99 9.18 1.11
CA LEU A 560 -5.19 9.98 0.82
C LEU A 560 -5.63 9.85 -0.64
N VAL A 561 -4.69 9.97 -1.60
CA VAL A 561 -4.96 9.81 -3.03
C VAL A 561 -5.53 8.42 -3.31
N ARG A 562 -4.96 7.38 -2.69
CA ARG A 562 -5.47 6.00 -2.80
C ARG A 562 -6.93 5.91 -2.36
N LEU A 563 -7.32 6.51 -1.23
CA LEU A 563 -8.71 6.46 -0.76
C LEU A 563 -9.69 7.02 -1.79
N VAL A 564 -9.36 8.18 -2.37
CA VAL A 564 -10.20 8.83 -3.40
C VAL A 564 -10.25 7.97 -4.68
N LEU A 565 -9.09 7.51 -5.16
CA LEU A 565 -9.01 6.70 -6.38
C LEU A 565 -9.75 5.36 -6.22
N PHE A 566 -9.61 4.68 -5.09
CA PHE A 566 -10.30 3.42 -4.83
C PHE A 566 -11.81 3.62 -4.71
N THR A 567 -12.27 4.70 -4.07
CA THR A 567 -13.71 5.02 -3.96
C THR A 567 -14.31 5.22 -5.35
N TYR A 568 -13.66 6.03 -6.19
CA TYR A 568 -14.10 6.24 -7.56
C TYR A 568 -14.02 4.95 -8.37
N TYR A 569 -12.90 4.25 -8.33
CA TYR A 569 -12.67 3.02 -9.10
C TYR A 569 -13.68 1.93 -8.76
N ALA A 570 -13.96 1.70 -7.47
CA ALA A 570 -14.97 0.78 -6.99
C ALA A 570 -16.38 1.17 -7.49
N GLY A 571 -16.73 2.46 -7.45
CA GLY A 571 -18.03 2.97 -7.91
C GLY A 571 -18.29 2.82 -9.42
N HIS A 572 -17.26 2.55 -10.23
CA HIS A 572 -17.43 2.30 -11.68
C HIS A 572 -17.83 0.86 -11.99
N TYR A 573 -17.81 -0.03 -11.00
CA TYR A 573 -18.25 -1.40 -11.20
C TYR A 573 -19.73 -1.55 -10.86
N PRO A 574 -20.55 -2.11 -11.77
CA PRO A 574 -21.96 -2.35 -11.50
C PRO A 574 -22.15 -3.30 -10.31
N GLY A 575 -22.87 -2.87 -9.27
CA GLY A 575 -23.31 -3.73 -8.17
C GLY A 575 -22.46 -3.72 -6.90
N LEU A 576 -21.65 -2.69 -6.66
CA LEU A 576 -21.10 -2.37 -5.32
C LEU A 576 -22.02 -1.41 -4.55
#